data_AF-A0A239KUM0-F1
#
_entry.id   AF-A0A239KUM0-F1
#
_cell.length_a   1.000
_cell.length_b   1.000
_cell.length_c   1.000
_cell.angle_alpha   90.00
_cell.angle_beta   90.00
_cell.angle_gamma   90.00
#
_symmetry.space_group_name_H-M   'P 1'
#
loop_
_entity.id
_entity.type
_entity.pdbx_description
1 polymer ?
#
loop_
_entity_poly.entity_id
_entity_poly.type
_entity_poly.pdbx_seq_one_letter_code
_entity_poly.pdbx_strand_id
1 'polypeptide(L)'
;MSFGAVEQLFYDVSTKRNSRAAFREDATAFAEKYALSELERDMVLSMNAEGLFEYGINPMLLMGFWTSVNGPQSMPDYLSRVPTLTSQLETVSE
;
A
#
# COMPACT_ATOMS: atom_id res chain seq x y z
N MET A 1 15.62 7.50 -5.24
CA MET A 1 15.59 6.16 -4.61
C MET A 1 14.57 5.32 -5.36
N SER A 2 14.75 4.00 -5.44
CA SER A 2 13.90 3.13 -6.27
C SER A 2 12.75 2.57 -5.43
N PHE A 3 11.52 3.03 -5.70
CA PHE A 3 10.28 2.53 -5.08
C PHE A 3 9.97 1.06 -5.41
N GLY A 4 10.74 0.47 -6.32
CA GLY A 4 10.46 -0.86 -6.85
C GLY A 4 10.36 -1.96 -5.80
N ALA A 5 11.02 -1.84 -4.64
CA ALA A 5 10.88 -2.82 -3.56
C ALA A 5 9.51 -2.72 -2.86
N VAL A 6 9.04 -1.51 -2.56
CA VAL A 6 7.71 -1.26 -1.98
C VAL A 6 6.62 -1.64 -2.98
N GLU A 7 6.77 -1.21 -4.23
CA GLU A 7 5.81 -1.51 -5.29
C GLU A 7 5.73 -3.02 -5.56
N GLN A 8 6.86 -3.73 -5.54
CA GLN A 8 6.85 -5.18 -5.69
C GLN A 8 6.16 -5.89 -4.52
N LEU A 9 6.38 -5.41 -3.29
CA LEU A 9 5.69 -5.92 -2.11
C LEU A 9 4.18 -5.74 -2.25
N PHE A 10 3.73 -4.54 -2.64
CA PHE A 10 2.31 -4.23 -2.83
C PHE A 10 1.70 -5.05 -3.96
N TYR A 11 2.42 -5.22 -5.06
CA TYR A 11 1.99 -6.05 -6.18
C TYR A 11 1.81 -7.50 -5.73
N ASP A 12 2.77 -8.07 -5.00
CA ASP A 12 2.71 -9.45 -4.53
C ASP A 12 1.55 -9.66 -3.55
N VAL A 13 1.36 -8.77 -2.58
CA VAL A 13 0.24 -8.85 -1.63
C VAL A 13 -1.10 -8.69 -2.35
N SER A 14 -1.16 -7.83 -3.36
CA SER A 14 -2.39 -7.59 -4.12
C SER A 14 -2.76 -8.75 -5.05
N THR A 15 -1.78 -9.41 -5.67
CA THR A 15 -2.03 -10.40 -6.72
C THR A 15 -1.93 -11.85 -6.25
N LYS A 16 -1.16 -12.14 -5.19
CA LYS A 16 -0.91 -13.51 -4.72
C LYS A 16 -1.60 -13.76 -3.39
N ARG A 17 -2.54 -14.71 -3.38
CA ARG A 17 -3.27 -15.12 -2.15
C ARG A 17 -2.32 -15.53 -1.02
N ASN A 18 -1.25 -16.27 -1.34
CA ASN A 18 -0.28 -16.72 -0.34
C ASN A 18 0.53 -15.56 0.24
N SER A 19 0.96 -14.60 -0.59
CA SER A 19 1.67 -13.40 -0.13
C SER A 19 0.79 -12.56 0.79
N ARG A 20 -0.48 -12.39 0.42
CA ARG A 20 -1.47 -11.69 1.25
C ARG A 20 -1.72 -12.36 2.59
N ALA A 21 -1.82 -13.69 2.60
CA ALA A 21 -1.99 -14.46 3.83
C ALA A 21 -0.75 -14.31 4.73
N ALA A 22 0.45 -14.47 4.18
CA ALA A 22 1.70 -14.32 4.92
C ALA A 22 1.90 -12.89 5.46
N PHE A 23 1.56 -11.87 4.68
CA PHE A 23 1.63 -10.47 5.13
C PHE A 23 0.68 -10.18 6.30
N ARG A 24 -0.54 -10.76 6.28
CA ARG A 24 -1.49 -10.61 7.39
C ARG A 24 -1.09 -11.39 8.64
N GLU A 25 -0.39 -12.51 8.47
CA GLU A 25 0.09 -13.35 9.56
C GLU A 25 1.29 -12.70 10.26
N ASP A 26 2.29 -12.26 9.48
CA ASP A 26 3.47 -11.56 9.97
C ASP A 26 4.00 -10.60 8.90
N ALA A 27 3.56 -9.35 8.97
CA ALA A 27 3.97 -8.30 8.04
C ALA A 27 5.48 -8.03 8.12
N THR A 28 6.06 -8.11 9.32
CA THR A 28 7.49 -7.85 9.55
C THR A 28 8.34 -8.90 8.86
N ALA A 29 8.10 -10.19 9.15
CA ALA A 29 8.82 -11.29 8.51
C ALA A 29 8.58 -11.36 7.00
N PHE A 30 7.38 -10.96 6.52
CA PHE A 30 7.13 -10.88 5.09
C PHE A 30 7.94 -9.75 4.42
N ALA A 31 8.01 -8.57 5.05
CA ALA A 31 8.70 -7.40 4.52
C ALA A 31 10.23 -7.59 4.43
N GLU A 32 10.82 -8.45 5.27
CA GLU A 32 12.26 -8.78 5.21
C GLU A 32 12.71 -9.40 3.88
N LYS A 33 11.78 -9.94 3.09
CA LYS A 33 12.07 -10.49 1.75
C LYS A 33 12.36 -9.41 0.71
N TYR A 34 12.09 -8.15 1.03
CA TYR A 34 12.22 -7.01 0.13
C TYR A 34 13.34 -6.09 0.63
N ALA A 35 14.08 -5.50 -0.30
CA ALA A 35 15.17 -4.57 0.00
C ALA A 35 14.64 -3.17 0.35
N LEU A 36 13.88 -3.08 1.45
CA LEU A 36 13.31 -1.84 1.97
C LEU A 36 14.34 -1.11 2.85
N SER A 37 14.42 0.21 2.68
CA SER A 37 15.02 1.10 3.67
C SER A 37 14.21 1.08 4.98
N GLU A 38 14.80 1.62 6.06
CA GLU A 38 14.11 1.72 7.35
C GLU A 38 12.83 2.54 7.26
N LEU A 39 12.86 3.65 6.51
CA LEU A 39 11.69 4.50 6.27
C LEU A 39 10.58 3.75 5.52
N GLU A 40 10.93 3.05 4.42
CA GLU A 40 9.96 2.28 3.65
C GLU A 40 9.36 1.15 4.48
N ARG A 41 10.20 0.46 5.27
CA ARG A 41 9.75 -0.60 6.18
C ARG A 41 8.76 -0.05 7.21
N ASP A 42 9.08 1.07 7.85
CA ASP A 42 8.18 1.71 8.82
C ASP A 42 6.83 2.09 8.18
N MET A 43 6.84 2.72 7.01
CA MET A 43 5.62 3.09 6.28
C MET A 43 4.77 1.87 5.89
N VAL A 44 5.39 0.79 5.41
CA VAL A 44 4.69 -0.46 5.05
C VAL A 44 4.08 -1.13 6.28
N LEU A 45 4.85 -1.27 7.37
CA LEU A 45 4.42 -1.97 8.57
C LEU A 45 3.37 -1.19 9.37
N SER A 46 3.46 0.14 9.40
CA SER A 46 2.45 1.02 10.00
C SER A 46 1.23 1.24 9.11
N MET A 47 1.25 0.74 7.86
CA MET A 47 0.26 1.03 6.83
C MET A 47 -0.01 2.53 6.68
N ASN A 48 1.05 3.35 6.70
CA ASN A 48 0.97 4.80 6.56
C ASN A 48 0.61 5.19 5.12
N ALA A 49 -0.69 5.13 4.80
CA ALA A 49 -1.21 5.39 3.45
C ALA A 49 -0.87 6.79 2.94
N GLU A 50 -0.92 7.80 3.81
CA GLU A 50 -0.53 9.18 3.50
C GLU A 50 0.96 9.26 3.15
N GLY A 51 1.80 8.74 4.05
CA GLY A 51 3.25 8.72 3.85
C GLY A 51 3.65 7.95 2.58
N LEU A 52 3.03 6.81 2.29
CA LEU A 52 3.28 6.04 1.06
C LEU A 52 2.86 6.81 -0.21
N PHE A 53 1.75 7.54 -0.16
CA PHE A 53 1.30 8.38 -1.26
C PHE A 53 2.26 9.56 -1.48
N GLU A 54 2.63 10.29 -0.43
CA GLU A 54 3.60 11.39 -0.50
C GLU A 54 5.01 10.93 -0.90
N TYR A 55 5.38 9.72 -0.50
CA TYR A 55 6.62 9.07 -0.91
C TYR A 55 6.66 8.83 -2.42
N GLY A 56 5.51 8.82 -3.11
CA GLY A 56 5.41 8.69 -4.56
C GLY A 56 5.04 7.29 -5.03
N ILE A 57 4.52 6.43 -4.15
CA ILE A 57 4.00 5.12 -4.55
C ILE A 57 2.81 5.31 -5.48
N ASN A 58 2.71 4.45 -6.51
CA ASN A 58 1.58 4.47 -7.42
C ASN A 58 0.22 4.40 -6.66
N PRO A 59 -0.65 5.41 -6.83
CA PRO A 59 -1.95 5.50 -6.16
C PRO A 59 -2.86 4.27 -6.29
N MET A 60 -2.88 3.67 -7.49
CA MET A 60 -3.72 2.49 -7.76
C MET A 60 -3.16 1.24 -7.10
N LEU A 61 -1.83 1.11 -7.06
CA LEU A 61 -1.16 0.00 -6.41
C LEU A 61 -1.34 0.07 -4.89
N LEU A 62 -1.20 1.25 -4.30
CA LEU A 62 -1.45 1.49 -2.88
C LEU A 62 -2.90 1.18 -2.51
N MET A 63 -3.86 1.62 -3.32
CA MET A 63 -5.29 1.30 -3.14
C MET A 63 -5.56 -0.22 -3.26
N GLY A 64 -4.93 -0.88 -4.24
CA GLY A 64 -5.03 -2.32 -4.44
C GLY A 64 -4.47 -3.12 -3.26
N PHE A 65 -3.34 -2.68 -2.71
CA PHE A 65 -2.74 -3.25 -1.51
C PHE A 65 -3.65 -3.06 -0.30
N TRP A 66 -4.12 -1.84 -0.06
CA TRP A 66 -4.99 -1.51 1.07
C TRP A 66 -6.25 -2.38 1.08
N THR A 67 -6.99 -2.40 -0.03
CA THR A 67 -8.21 -3.23 -0.16
C THR A 67 -7.90 -4.71 -0.11
N SER A 68 -6.72 -5.13 -0.59
CA SER A 68 -6.31 -6.52 -0.53
C SER A 68 -6.08 -6.97 0.92
N VAL A 69 -5.56 -6.11 1.79
CA VAL A 69 -5.27 -6.40 3.21
C VAL A 69 -6.51 -6.17 4.09
N ASN A 70 -7.17 -5.03 3.97
CA ASN A 70 -8.27 -4.60 4.85
C ASN A 70 -9.67 -4.91 4.31
N GLY A 71 -9.77 -5.34 3.05
CA GLY A 71 -11.04 -5.60 2.35
C GLY A 71 -11.64 -4.35 1.71
N PRO A 72 -12.58 -4.51 0.75
CA PRO A 72 -13.15 -3.40 -0.02
C PRO A 72 -13.95 -2.40 0.84
N GLN A 73 -14.55 -2.85 1.94
CA GLN A 73 -15.28 -1.98 2.88
C GLN A 73 -14.41 -0.93 3.57
N SER A 74 -13.08 -1.09 3.55
CA SER A 74 -12.13 -0.15 4.15
C SER A 74 -11.80 1.06 3.26
N MET A 75 -12.37 1.13 2.05
CA MET A 75 -12.10 2.22 1.11
C MET A 75 -12.40 3.62 1.66
N PRO A 76 -13.50 3.87 2.40
CA PRO A 76 -13.74 5.19 2.97
C PRO A 76 -12.65 5.63 3.97
N ASP A 77 -12.07 4.69 4.73
CA ASP A 77 -10.95 4.96 5.66
C ASP A 77 -9.65 5.25 4.90
N TYR A 78 -9.42 4.58 3.76
CA TYR A 78 -8.29 4.90 2.89
C TYR A 78 -8.39 6.31 2.31
N LEU A 79 -9.56 6.67 1.76
CA LEU A 79 -9.78 7.96 1.13
C LEU A 79 -9.73 9.13 2.13
N SER A 80 -10.11 8.92 3.40
CA SER A 80 -9.97 9.93 4.45
C SER A 80 -8.51 10.18 4.84
N ARG A 81 -7.64 9.17 4.71
CA ARG A 81 -6.19 9.27 4.95
C ARG A 81 -5.42 9.87 3.78
N VAL A 82 -5.97 9.81 2.57
CA VAL A 82 -5.32 10.34 1.36
C VAL A 82 -6.28 11.30 0.63
N PRO A 83 -6.59 12.47 1.22
CA PRO A 83 -7.59 13.39 0.65
C PRO A 83 -7.21 13.91 -0.75
N THR A 84 -5.91 14.06 -1.02
CA THR A 84 -5.40 14.44 -2.35
C THR A 84 -5.78 13.42 -3.43
N LEU A 85 -5.81 12.13 -3.09
CA LEU A 85 -6.18 11.06 -4.00
C LEU A 85 -7.70 11.08 -4.28
N THR A 86 -8.52 11.43 -3.29
CA THR A 86 -9.96 11.65 -3.48
C THR A 86 -10.21 12.74 -4.52
N SER A 87 -9.56 13.90 -4.40
CA SER A 87 -9.69 14.99 -5.36
C SER A 87 -9.23 14.62 -6.77
N GLN A 88 -8.16 13.81 -6.90
CA GLN A 88 -7.70 13.29 -8.19
C GLN A 88 -8.71 12.33 -8.84
N LEU A 89 -9.35 11.45 -8.06
CA LEU A 89 -10.35 10.52 -8.58
C LEU A 89 -11.62 11.23 -9.06
N GLU A 90 -12.04 12.29 -8.36
CA GLU A 90 -13.17 13.13 -8.77
C GLU A 90 -12.89 13.80 -10.12
N THR A 91 -11.68 14.36 -10.29
CA THR A 91 -11.26 15.06 -11.52
C THR A 91 -11.19 14.14 -12.75
N VAL A 92 -10.91 12.86 -12.58
CA VAL A 92 -10.81 11.88 -13.68
C VAL A 92 -12.18 11.29 -14.06
N SER A 93 -13.20 11.51 -13.23
CA SER A 93 -14.56 10.99 -13.44
C SER A 93 -15.50 12.00 -14.12
N GLU A 94 -15.03 13.22 -14.42
CA GLU A 94 -15.69 14.26 -15.21
C GLU A 94 -15.24 14.23 -16.69
#